data_AF-A0A919D5A5-F1
#
_entry.id   AF-A0A919D5A5-F1
#
_cell.length_a   1.000
_cell.length_b   1.000
_cell.length_c   1.000
_cell.angle_alpha   90.00
_cell.angle_beta   90.00
_cell.angle_gamma   90.00
#
_symmetry.space_group_name_H-M   'P 1'
#
loop_
_entity.id
_entity.type
_entity.pdbx_description
1 polymer ?
#
loop_
_entity_poly.entity_id
_entity_poly.type
_entity_poly.pdbx_seq_one_letter_code
_entity_poly.pdbx_strand_id
1 'polypeptide(L)'
;MSVASAPGRAWLSEQDCDLDAFRALIERTTHLADYPHAASVAENVLVYEAERLRAAHDRDAVRAEPVRAFADGPGIVVVRGAFPDLSVVDRVTSVFEALIAERRGSGATPGARPRRRTCRGGRCARSGAPGGCGRGCGPVRNGES
;
A
#
# COMPACT_ATOMS: atom_id res chain seq x y z
N MET A 1 -11.10 -17.98 15.37
CA MET A 1 -10.49 -19.09 14.61
C MET A 1 -9.76 -18.49 13.43
N SER A 2 -8.52 -18.93 13.24
CA SER A 2 -7.47 -18.34 12.39
C SER A 2 -7.83 -18.39 10.90
N VAL A 3 -7.69 -17.27 10.18
CA VAL A 3 -7.53 -17.29 8.72
C VAL A 3 -6.11 -17.71 8.40
N ALA A 4 -5.81 -18.99 8.61
CA ALA A 4 -4.63 -19.58 8.02
C ALA A 4 -4.83 -19.55 6.49
N SER A 5 -3.98 -18.79 5.78
CA SER A 5 -3.90 -18.83 4.33
C SER A 5 -3.61 -20.26 3.90
N ALA A 6 -4.63 -21.02 3.51
CA ALA A 6 -4.46 -22.35 2.95
C ALA A 6 -3.65 -22.23 1.65
N PRO A 7 -2.55 -22.97 1.48
CA PRO A 7 -1.85 -23.00 0.20
C PRO A 7 -2.69 -23.84 -0.75
N GLY A 8 -3.55 -23.21 -1.55
CA GLY A 8 -4.53 -24.00 -2.30
C GLY A 8 -5.47 -23.30 -3.27
N ARG A 9 -5.09 -22.18 -3.89
CA ARG A 9 -5.53 -21.74 -5.23
C ARG A 9 -4.95 -20.35 -5.52
N ALA A 10 -4.27 -20.19 -6.66
CA ALA A 10 -3.76 -18.89 -7.10
C ALA A 10 -4.87 -17.91 -7.53
N TRP A 11 -6.13 -18.36 -7.54
CA TRP A 11 -7.28 -17.63 -8.04
C TRP A 11 -8.48 -17.82 -7.11
N LEU A 12 -9.06 -16.69 -6.68
CA LEU A 12 -10.30 -16.63 -5.91
C LEU A 12 -11.50 -16.66 -6.87
N SER A 13 -12.58 -17.32 -6.46
CA SER A 13 -13.86 -17.40 -7.17
C SER A 13 -14.97 -16.73 -6.35
N GLU A 14 -16.12 -16.46 -6.98
CA GLU A 14 -17.28 -15.87 -6.30
C GLU A 14 -17.79 -16.73 -5.14
N GLN A 15 -17.59 -18.05 -5.21
CA GLN A 15 -17.99 -19.00 -4.16
C GLN A 15 -17.11 -18.90 -2.90
N ASP A 16 -15.94 -18.26 -3.01
CA ASP A 16 -15.07 -17.97 -1.87
C ASP A 16 -15.50 -16.67 -1.15
N CYS A 17 -16.49 -15.94 -1.69
CA CYS A 17 -17.01 -14.69 -1.12
C CYS A 17 -18.19 -14.99 -0.18
N ASP A 18 -17.88 -15.13 1.11
CA ASP A 18 -18.88 -15.19 2.17
C ASP A 18 -19.09 -13.78 2.77
N LEU A 19 -20.25 -13.18 2.46
CA LEU A 19 -20.63 -11.86 2.95
C LEU A 19 -20.94 -11.84 4.45
N ASP A 20 -21.44 -12.93 5.01
CA ASP A 20 -21.72 -13.03 6.45
C ASP A 20 -20.42 -13.11 7.23
N ALA A 21 -19.43 -13.87 6.74
CA ALA A 21 -18.08 -13.89 7.29
C ALA A 21 -17.39 -12.52 7.19
N PHE A 22 -17.55 -11.82 6.06
CA PHE A 22 -17.04 -10.46 5.90
C PHE A 22 -17.71 -9.48 6.87
N ARG A 23 -19.04 -9.55 7.02
CA ARG A 23 -19.81 -8.73 7.96
C ARG A 23 -19.35 -8.95 9.40
N ALA A 24 -19.22 -10.22 9.79
CA ALA A 24 -18.71 -10.59 11.10
C ALA A 24 -17.28 -10.08 11.34
N LEU A 25 -16.46 -9.93 10.29
CA LEU A 25 -15.09 -9.40 10.38
C LEU A 25 -15.06 -7.88 10.54
N ILE A 26 -15.89 -7.13 9.81
CA ILE A 26 -15.94 -5.66 9.91
C ILE A 26 -16.66 -5.16 11.17
N GLU A 27 -17.55 -5.97 11.76
CA GLU A 27 -18.27 -5.63 12.99
C GLU A 27 -17.46 -5.94 14.27
N ARG A 28 -16.25 -6.50 14.13
CA ARG A 28 -15.37 -6.79 15.27
C ARG A 28 -14.97 -5.50 15.96
N THR A 29 -15.29 -5.42 17.25
CA THR A 29 -14.85 -4.31 18.10
C THR A 29 -13.50 -4.65 18.71
N THR A 30 -12.55 -3.72 18.63
CA THR A 30 -11.25 -3.88 19.28
C THR A 30 -11.37 -3.41 20.73
N HIS A 31 -11.11 -4.31 21.67
CA HIS A 31 -11.18 -3.99 23.10
C HIS A 31 -9.78 -3.64 23.62
N LEU A 32 -9.67 -2.51 24.33
CA LEU A 32 -8.41 -2.06 24.91
C LEU A 32 -7.85 -3.06 25.95
N ALA A 33 -8.71 -3.84 26.61
CA ALA A 33 -8.32 -4.84 27.60
C ALA A 33 -7.43 -5.96 27.02
N ASP A 34 -7.55 -6.23 25.72
CA ASP A 34 -6.73 -7.24 25.03
C ASP A 34 -5.32 -6.73 24.68
N TYR A 35 -5.09 -5.41 24.84
CA TYR A 35 -3.89 -4.69 24.42
C TYR A 35 -3.36 -3.79 25.55
N PRO A 36 -2.73 -4.37 26.58
CA PRO A 36 -2.28 -3.63 27.76
C PRO A 36 -1.20 -2.58 27.48
N HIS A 37 -0.45 -2.69 26.37
CA HIS A 37 0.51 -1.66 25.97
C HIS A 37 -0.13 -0.50 25.20
N ALA A 38 -1.35 -0.66 24.69
CA ALA A 38 -2.09 0.41 24.04
C ALA A 38 -2.55 1.47 25.07
N ALA A 39 -2.50 2.73 24.67
CA ALA A 39 -2.94 3.85 25.49
C ALA A 39 -4.44 4.11 25.35
N SER A 40 -4.99 3.88 24.16
CA SER A 40 -6.41 4.08 23.87
C SER A 40 -6.81 3.34 22.59
N VAL A 41 -8.10 3.01 22.45
CA VAL A 41 -8.69 2.62 21.16
C VAL A 41 -9.53 3.78 20.65
N ALA A 42 -9.31 4.21 19.40
CA ALA A 42 -10.11 5.21 18.72
C ALA A 42 -10.61 4.62 17.40
N GLU A 43 -11.93 4.55 17.19
CA GLU A 43 -12.53 3.99 15.97
C GLU A 43 -12.00 2.58 15.61
N ASN A 44 -11.89 1.69 16.60
CA ASN A 44 -11.28 0.35 16.48
C ASN A 44 -9.77 0.34 16.13
N VAL A 45 -9.10 1.48 16.13
CA VAL A 45 -7.66 1.60 15.94
C VAL A 45 -6.95 1.68 17.28
N LEU A 46 -5.95 0.82 17.47
CA LEU A 46 -5.09 0.86 18.66
C LEU A 46 -4.13 2.03 18.58
N VAL A 47 -4.12 2.86 19.62
CA VAL A 47 -3.20 3.98 19.74
C VAL A 47 -2.22 3.76 20.87
N TYR A 48 -0.94 3.84 20.54
CA TYR A 48 0.19 3.66 21.42
C TYR A 48 0.91 4.99 21.67
N GLU A 49 1.47 5.15 22.86
CA GLU A 49 2.43 6.23 23.15
C GLU A 49 3.85 5.69 23.03
N ALA A 50 4.67 6.29 22.17
CA ALA A 50 6.03 5.82 21.95
C ALA A 50 6.89 5.87 23.23
N GLU A 51 6.67 6.85 24.11
CA GLU A 51 7.35 6.93 25.40
C GLU A 51 7.03 5.73 26.29
N ARG A 52 5.75 5.35 26.38
CA ARG A 52 5.31 4.17 27.14
C ARG A 52 5.89 2.88 26.57
N LEU A 53 5.94 2.76 25.24
CA LEU A 53 6.57 1.62 24.56
C LEU A 53 8.09 1.55 24.78
N ARG A 54 8.77 2.70 24.90
CA ARG A 54 10.21 2.76 25.20
C ARG A 54 10.51 2.45 26.67
N ALA A 55 9.64 2.89 27.59
CA ALA A 55 9.80 2.70 29.03
C ALA A 55 9.45 1.28 29.51
N ALA A 56 8.72 0.50 28.71
CA ALA A 56 8.35 -0.87 29.05
C ALA A 56 9.59 -1.78 29.21
N HIS A 57 9.62 -2.51 30.33
CA HIS A 57 10.72 -3.43 30.66
C HIS A 57 10.76 -4.69 29.78
N ASP A 58 9.59 -5.22 29.41
CA ASP A 58 9.49 -6.38 28.53
C ASP A 58 9.39 -5.94 27.07
N ARG A 59 10.53 -5.96 26.38
CA ARG A 59 10.64 -5.56 24.98
C ARG A 59 10.01 -6.58 24.03
N ASP A 60 9.91 -7.84 24.43
CA ASP A 60 9.37 -8.90 23.58
C ASP A 60 7.84 -8.90 23.64
N ALA A 61 7.25 -8.71 24.82
CA ALA A 61 5.80 -8.49 24.95
C ALA A 61 5.33 -7.25 24.16
N VAL A 62 6.07 -6.15 24.25
CA VAL A 62 5.78 -4.91 23.50
C VAL A 62 5.85 -5.10 21.99
N ARG A 63 6.73 -5.97 21.50
CA ARG A 63 6.83 -6.27 20.05
C ARG A 63 5.76 -7.25 19.60
N ALA A 64 5.44 -8.24 20.43
CA ALA A 64 4.44 -9.26 20.13
C ALA A 64 3.03 -8.67 20.02
N GLU A 65 2.72 -7.65 20.83
CA GLU A 65 1.38 -7.06 20.87
C GLU A 65 0.97 -6.40 19.52
N PRO A 66 1.77 -5.51 18.90
CA PRO A 66 1.48 -5.00 17.56
C PRO A 66 1.44 -6.09 16.48
N VAL A 67 2.28 -7.13 16.59
CA VAL A 67 2.24 -8.27 15.65
C VAL A 67 0.88 -8.97 15.73
N ARG A 68 0.35 -9.16 16.94
CA ARG A 68 -1.02 -9.66 17.14
C ARG A 68 -2.07 -8.72 16.58
N ALA A 69 -1.91 -7.41 16.75
CA ALA A 69 -2.83 -6.42 16.17
C ALA A 69 -2.88 -6.50 14.64
N PHE A 70 -1.76 -6.78 13.98
CA PHE A 70 -1.69 -6.96 12.52
C PHE A 70 -2.22 -8.31 12.04
N ALA A 71 -1.97 -9.38 12.79
CA ALA A 71 -2.36 -10.73 12.38
C ALA A 71 -3.83 -11.04 12.67
N ASP A 72 -4.27 -10.78 13.90
CA ASP A 72 -5.57 -11.20 14.40
C ASP A 72 -6.46 -10.03 14.81
N GLY A 73 -5.91 -8.81 14.92
CA GLY A 73 -6.60 -7.61 15.40
C GLY A 73 -7.08 -6.68 14.29
N PRO A 74 -7.08 -5.35 14.54
CA PRO A 74 -7.61 -4.36 13.59
C PRO A 74 -6.78 -4.17 12.32
N GLY A 75 -5.57 -4.74 12.24
CA GLY A 75 -4.69 -4.58 11.06
C GLY A 75 -4.01 -3.20 10.94
N ILE A 76 -4.35 -2.27 11.83
CA ILE A 76 -3.80 -0.92 11.89
C ILE A 76 -3.52 -0.53 13.34
N VAL A 77 -2.40 0.18 13.52
CA VAL A 77 -2.02 0.76 14.81
C VAL A 77 -1.49 2.17 14.57
N VAL A 78 -1.69 3.05 15.54
CA VAL A 78 -1.16 4.41 15.55
C VAL A 78 -0.17 4.52 16.70
N VAL A 79 1.01 5.08 16.44
CA VAL A 79 2.00 5.36 17.48
C VAL A 79 2.21 6.87 17.58
N ARG A 80 1.70 7.48 18.65
CA ARG A 80 1.90 8.89 18.96
C ARG A 80 3.32 9.11 19.50
N GLY A 81 3.96 10.20 19.07
CA GLY A 81 5.35 10.51 19.45
C GLY A 81 6.40 9.51 18.93
N ALA A 82 6.10 8.79 17.83
CA ALA A 82 6.98 7.76 17.27
C ALA A 82 8.42 8.26 17.06
N PHE A 83 8.58 9.52 16.65
CA PHE A 83 9.85 10.22 16.54
C PHE A 83 9.93 11.31 17.63
N PRO A 84 10.95 11.26 18.52
CA PRO A 84 11.16 12.32 19.51
C PRO A 84 11.67 13.61 18.84
N ASP A 85 12.37 13.49 17.72
CA ASP A 85 12.82 14.60 16.87
C ASP A 85 12.18 14.46 15.48
N LEU A 86 11.34 15.45 15.13
CA LEU A 86 10.67 15.51 13.83
C LEU A 86 11.60 15.97 12.70
N SER A 87 12.78 16.54 13.02
CA SER A 87 13.73 17.00 12.02
C SER A 87 14.19 15.89 11.06
N VAL A 88 14.21 14.65 11.54
CA VAL A 88 14.50 13.46 10.73
C VAL A 88 13.43 13.26 9.66
N VAL A 89 12.16 13.42 10.03
CA VAL A 89 11.03 13.30 9.10
C VAL A 89 11.04 14.46 8.11
N ASP A 90 11.27 15.69 8.57
CA ASP A 90 11.33 16.87 7.71
C ASP A 90 12.45 16.77 6.66
N ARG A 91 13.62 16.28 7.07
CA ARG A 91 14.73 16.04 6.16
C ARG A 91 14.36 15.05 5.07
N VAL A 92 13.73 13.92 5.43
CA VAL A 92 13.31 12.91 4.44
C VAL A 92 12.21 13.46 3.54
N THR A 93 11.24 14.19 4.10
CA THR A 93 10.16 14.85 3.36
C THR A 93 10.72 15.80 2.30
N SER A 94 11.67 16.67 2.67
CA SER A 94 12.28 17.63 1.72
C SER A 94 12.95 16.93 0.52
N VAL A 95 13.60 15.78 0.74
CA VAL A 95 14.20 14.99 -0.33
C VAL A 95 13.12 14.42 -1.26
N PHE A 96 12.03 13.87 -0.70
CA PHE A 96 10.91 13.38 -1.51
C PHE A 96 10.23 14.50 -2.29
N GLU A 97 10.03 15.68 -1.69
CA GLU A 97 9.45 16.82 -2.38
C GLU A 97 10.31 17.27 -3.58
N ALA A 98 11.63 17.31 -3.41
CA ALA A 98 12.55 17.61 -4.50
C ALA A 98 12.43 16.59 -5.65
N LEU A 99 12.41 15.28 -5.33
CA LEU A 99 12.23 14.22 -6.33
C LEU A 99 10.87 14.30 -7.04
N ILE A 100 9.81 14.63 -6.31
CA ILE A 100 8.47 14.78 -6.88
C ILE A 100 8.43 16.01 -7.80
N ALA A 101 9.05 17.13 -7.41
CA ALA A 101 9.13 18.34 -8.23
C ALA A 101 9.87 18.07 -9.56
N GLU A 102 11.00 17.36 -9.51
CA GLU A 102 11.75 16.94 -10.70
C GLU A 102 10.90 16.08 -11.65
N ARG A 103 10.16 15.11 -11.10
CA ARG A 103 9.26 14.24 -11.88
C ARG A 103 8.09 15.00 -12.50
N ARG A 104 7.55 16.02 -11.82
CA ARG A 104 6.48 16.87 -12.36
C ARG A 104 7.01 17.78 -13.49
N GLY A 105 8.22 18.32 -13.35
CA GLY A 105 8.86 19.18 -14.36
C GLY A 105 9.24 18.45 -15.65
N SER A 106 9.55 17.15 -15.58
CA SER A 106 9.90 16.32 -16.74
C SER A 106 8.68 15.85 -17.58
N GLY A 107 7.46 16.28 -17.25
CA GLY A 107 6.24 15.97 -18.00
C GLY A 107 5.81 14.50 -17.95
N ALA A 108 6.44 13.69 -17.10
CA ALA A 108 6.05 12.31 -16.87
C ALA A 108 4.82 12.27 -15.97
N THR A 109 3.65 11.95 -16.54
CA THR A 109 2.45 11.70 -15.73
C THR A 109 2.70 10.48 -14.83
N PRO A 110 2.57 10.60 -13.50
CA PRO A 110 2.66 9.45 -12.61
C PRO A 110 1.70 8.34 -13.08
N GLY A 111 2.23 7.13 -13.28
CA GLY A 111 1.45 6.00 -13.76
C GLY A 111 1.28 5.89 -15.29
N ALA A 112 1.87 6.78 -16.09
CA ALA A 112 1.86 6.63 -17.55
C ALA A 112 2.69 5.41 -17.97
N ARG A 113 2.00 4.29 -18.25
CA ARG A 113 2.59 3.20 -19.02
C ARG A 113 2.94 3.76 -20.40
N PRO A 114 4.17 3.56 -20.92
CA PRO A 114 4.51 3.99 -22.26
C PRO A 114 3.54 3.30 -23.24
N ARG A 115 2.65 4.09 -23.86
CA ARG A 115 1.76 3.56 -24.89
C ARG A 115 2.66 3.10 -26.03
N ARG A 116 2.67 1.79 -26.30
CA ARG A 116 3.34 1.23 -27.47
C ARG A 116 2.81 1.99 -28.69
N ARG A 117 3.68 2.74 -29.37
CA ARG A 117 3.34 3.38 -30.64
C ARG A 117 3.26 2.26 -31.67
N THR A 118 2.08 2.03 -32.22
CA THR A 118 1.86 1.05 -33.28
C THR A 118 1.90 1.76 -34.64
N CYS A 119 2.63 1.20 -35.61
CA CYS A 119 2.60 1.66 -36.99
C CYS A 119 1.42 1.01 -37.72
N ARG A 120 0.49 1.79 -38.27
CA ARG A 120 -0.56 1.29 -39.18
C ARG A 120 -0.37 1.97 -40.55
N GLY A 121 -0.06 1.17 -41.57
CA GLY A 121 0.12 1.67 -42.95
C GLY A 121 1.25 2.69 -43.11
N GLY A 122 2.40 2.48 -42.44
CA GLY A 122 3.57 3.38 -42.54
C GLY A 122 3.47 4.69 -41.75
N ARG A 123 2.40 4.91 -40.99
CA ARG A 123 2.20 6.08 -40.14
C ARG A 123 2.15 5.68 -38.66
N CYS A 124 2.88 6.39 -37.80
CA CYS A 124 2.73 6.25 -36.35
C CYS A 124 1.48 7.07 -35.93
N ALA A 125 0.54 6.43 -35.22
CA ALA A 125 -0.76 7.02 -34.88
C ALA A 125 -0.66 8.11 -33.78
N ARG A 126 -0.09 9.28 -34.14
CA ARG A 126 -0.37 10.62 -33.55
C ARG A 126 0.48 11.75 -34.14
N SER A 127 1.49 11.46 -34.94
CA SER A 127 2.18 12.48 -35.73
C SER A 127 1.63 12.42 -37.15
N GLY A 128 0.87 13.43 -37.57
CA GLY A 128 0.49 13.64 -38.98
C GLY A 128 1.68 13.97 -39.90
N ALA A 129 2.91 13.65 -39.49
CA ALA A 129 4.12 13.88 -40.25
C ALA A 129 4.32 12.73 -41.26
N PRO A 130 4.43 13.02 -42.57
CA PRO A 130 4.82 12.04 -43.57
C PRO A 130 6.33 11.80 -43.44
N GLY A 131 6.71 10.82 -42.61
CA GLY A 131 8.09 10.39 -42.42
C GLY A 131 8.08 9.00 -41.83
N GLY A 132 8.84 8.07 -42.42
CA GLY A 132 8.78 6.64 -42.11
C GLY A 132 8.97 6.29 -40.63
N CYS A 133 8.50 5.10 -40.25
CA CYS A 133 8.57 4.57 -38.89
C CYS A 133 10.03 4.54 -38.38
N GLY A 134 10.41 5.46 -37.48
CA GLY A 134 11.70 5.43 -36.78
C GLY A 134 11.80 4.32 -35.72
N ARG A 135 12.98 4.17 -35.10
CA ARG A 135 13.38 3.09 -34.16
C ARG A 135 12.51 2.91 -32.88
N GLY A 136 11.39 3.62 -32.74
CA GLY A 136 10.48 3.58 -31.59
C GLY A 136 9.05 3.10 -31.87
N CYS A 137 8.72 2.70 -33.11
CA CYS A 137 7.40 2.14 -33.45
C CYS A 137 7.51 0.61 -33.66
N GLY A 138 6.78 -0.17 -32.85
CA GLY A 138 6.77 -1.63 -32.95
C GLY A 138 5.69 -2.15 -33.93
N PRO A 139 5.85 -3.35 -34.50
CA PRO A 139 4.84 -3.95 -35.37
C PRO A 139 3.51 -4.14 -34.61
N VAL A 140 2.39 -3.97 -35.31
CA VAL A 140 1.06 -4.33 -34.78
C VAL A 140 1.07 -5.84 -34.58
N ARG A 141 1.08 -6.29 -33.32
CA ARG A 141 0.74 -7.67 -33.00
C ARG A 141 -0.78 -7.77 -33.13
N ASN A 142 -1.24 -8.37 -34.22
CA ASN A 142 -2.61 -8.83 -34.35
C ASN A 142 -2.79 -9.96 -33.32
N GLY A 143 -3.36 -9.65 -32.16
CA GLY A 143 -3.78 -10.63 -31.18
C GLY A 143 -5.14 -11.18 -31.56
N GLU A 144 -5.15 -12.48 -31.89
CA GLU A 144 -6.09 -13.51 -31.42
C GLU A 144 -7.59 -13.17 -31.38
N SER A 145 -8.33 -13.83 -32.27
CA SER A 145 -9.79 -14.02 -32.25
C SER A 145 -10.26 -14.78 -31.02
#